data_AF-U9TLN0-F1
#
_entry.id   AF-U9TLN0-F1
#
_cell.length_a   1.000
_cell.length_b   1.000
_cell.length_c   1.000
_cell.angle_alpha   90.00
_cell.angle_beta   90.00
_cell.angle_gamma   90.00
#
_symmetry.space_group_name_H-M   'P 1'
#
loop_
_entity.id
_entity.type
_entity.pdbx_description
1 polymer ?
#
loop_
_entity_poly.entity_id
_entity_poly.type
_entity_poly.pdbx_seq_one_letter_code
_entity_poly.pdbx_strand_id
1 'polypeptide(L)'
;MAAEAIELRAQLKQRFTINNVLTAPSLAGLNLENFAIDVYEDLTRDNNIRLRDIKMYGVLRYLVNREVEQMGNYRNYQIASIFTNDLMKIANIQDKQQYQELAKYVNMIITRRHPCPRSPGTHNHP
;
A
#
# COMPACT_ATOMS: atom_id res chain seq x y z
N MET A 1 -24.45 -8.58 2.29
CA MET A 1 -23.07 -9.02 2.59
C MET A 1 -22.43 -9.87 1.50
N ALA A 2 -22.91 -11.10 1.17
CA ALA A 2 -22.23 -11.93 0.15
C ALA A 2 -22.33 -11.37 -1.29
N ALA A 3 -23.49 -10.85 -1.68
CA ALA A 3 -23.70 -10.27 -3.02
C ALA A 3 -22.85 -9.01 -3.26
N GLU A 4 -22.82 -8.08 -2.28
CA GLU A 4 -22.02 -6.85 -2.34
C GLU A 4 -20.51 -7.15 -2.43
N ALA A 5 -20.04 -8.17 -1.72
CA ALA A 5 -18.65 -8.61 -1.78
C ALA A 5 -18.28 -9.20 -3.16
N ILE A 6 -19.19 -9.94 -3.79
CA ILE A 6 -19.02 -10.50 -5.13
C ILE A 6 -19.00 -9.37 -6.17
N GLU A 7 -19.94 -8.43 -6.06
CA GLU A 7 -20.04 -7.28 -6.95
C GLU A 7 -18.80 -6.38 -6.87
N LEU A 8 -18.37 -6.02 -5.65
CA LEU A 8 -17.15 -5.24 -5.45
C LEU A 8 -15.92 -5.93 -6.01
N ARG A 9 -15.78 -7.25 -5.81
CA ARG A 9 -14.68 -8.01 -6.39
C ARG A 9 -14.72 -8.02 -7.92
N ALA A 10 -15.91 -8.07 -8.52
CA ALA A 10 -16.06 -7.99 -9.97
C ALA A 10 -15.69 -6.60 -10.51
N GLN A 11 -16.12 -5.52 -9.84
CA GLN A 11 -15.74 -4.15 -10.18
C GLN A 11 -14.23 -3.92 -10.05
N LEU A 12 -13.60 -4.43 -8.99
CA LEU A 12 -12.14 -4.40 -8.84
C LEU A 12 -11.44 -5.16 -9.97
N LYS A 13 -11.90 -6.38 -10.30
CA LYS A 13 -11.36 -7.10 -11.45
C LYS A 13 -11.41 -6.27 -12.72
N GLN A 14 -12.52 -5.61 -12.99
CA GLN A 14 -12.65 -4.76 -14.19
C GLN A 14 -11.63 -3.60 -14.18
N ARG A 15 -11.44 -2.90 -13.06
CA ARG A 15 -10.48 -1.79 -12.98
C ARG A 15 -9.03 -2.19 -13.15
N PHE A 16 -8.67 -3.37 -12.66
CA PHE A 16 -7.32 -3.91 -12.79
C PHE A 16 -7.15 -4.79 -14.06
N THR A 17 -8.14 -4.83 -14.95
CA THR A 17 -8.03 -5.55 -16.23
C THR A 17 -7.59 -4.59 -17.32
N ILE A 18 -6.42 -4.85 -17.91
CA ILE A 18 -5.90 -4.12 -19.06
C ILE A 18 -5.82 -5.10 -20.23
N ASN A 19 -6.39 -4.75 -21.38
CA ASN A 19 -6.40 -5.62 -22.57
C ASN A 19 -6.93 -7.05 -22.27
N ASN A 20 -8.00 -7.16 -21.49
CA ASN A 20 -8.59 -8.43 -21.02
C ASN A 20 -7.69 -9.30 -20.13
N VAL A 21 -6.58 -8.75 -19.62
CA VAL A 21 -5.68 -9.43 -18.69
C VAL A 21 -5.71 -8.73 -17.34
N LEU A 22 -6.05 -9.48 -16.29
CA LEU A 22 -5.94 -8.99 -14.92
C LEU A 22 -4.46 -8.70 -14.64
N THR A 23 -4.16 -7.46 -14.28
CA THR A 23 -2.80 -6.96 -14.14
C THR A 23 -2.69 -6.16 -12.84
N ALA A 24 -1.58 -6.34 -12.12
CA ALA A 24 -1.31 -5.51 -10.96
C ALA A 24 -1.00 -4.06 -11.42
N PRO A 25 -1.38 -3.03 -10.64
CA PRO A 25 -1.15 -1.64 -11.01
C PRO A 25 0.34 -1.36 -11.14
N SER A 26 0.82 -1.08 -12.35
CA SER A 26 2.22 -0.76 -12.56
C SER A 26 2.54 0.63 -12.00
N LEU A 27 3.75 0.79 -11.46
CA LEU A 27 4.29 2.08 -11.03
C LEU A 27 5.33 2.61 -12.02
N ALA A 28 5.44 1.99 -13.19
CA ALA A 28 6.38 2.42 -14.23
C ALA A 28 6.09 3.88 -14.66
N GLY A 29 7.16 4.67 -14.74
CA GLY A 29 7.09 6.09 -15.11
C GLY A 29 6.66 7.04 -13.99
N LEU A 30 6.30 6.54 -12.80
CA LEU A 30 6.04 7.38 -11.63
C LEU A 30 7.35 7.76 -10.93
N ASN A 31 7.40 8.99 -10.41
CA ASN A 31 8.43 9.37 -9.44
C ASN A 31 8.06 8.74 -8.09
N LEU A 32 8.70 7.61 -7.76
CA LEU A 32 8.39 6.83 -6.57
C LEU A 32 8.66 7.58 -5.26
N GLU A 33 9.61 8.52 -5.24
CA GLU A 33 9.92 9.31 -4.05
C GLU A 33 8.80 10.31 -3.75
N ASN A 34 8.33 11.06 -4.75
CA ASN A 34 7.19 11.96 -4.59
C ASN A 34 5.92 11.18 -4.26
N PHE A 35 5.67 10.07 -4.95
CA PHE A 35 4.50 9.24 -4.69
C PHE A 35 4.53 8.61 -3.30
N ALA A 36 5.72 8.33 -2.74
CA ALA A 36 5.84 7.87 -1.36
C ALA A 36 5.33 8.87 -0.33
N ILE A 37 5.41 10.17 -0.62
CA ILE A 37 4.86 11.22 0.25
C ILE A 37 3.34 11.10 0.29
N ASP A 38 2.68 11.01 -0.87
CA ASP A 38 1.23 10.84 -0.97
C ASP A 38 0.76 9.57 -0.26
N VAL A 39 1.48 8.46 -0.48
CA VAL A 39 1.19 7.18 0.19
C VAL A 39 1.35 7.30 1.70
N TYR A 40 2.41 7.96 2.18
CA TYR A 40 2.62 8.20 3.60
C TYR A 40 1.52 9.06 4.21
N GLU A 41 1.13 10.17 3.56
CA GLU A 41 0.10 11.08 4.07
C GLU A 41 -1.25 10.39 4.17
N ASP A 42 -1.63 9.60 3.17
CA ASP A 42 -2.89 8.86 3.18
C ASP A 42 -2.85 7.74 4.24
N LEU A 43 -1.74 6.99 4.33
CA LEU A 43 -1.50 6.01 5.39
C LEU A 43 -1.30 6.62 6.79
N THR A 44 -1.27 7.94 6.97
CA THR A 44 -1.19 8.58 8.30
C THR A 44 -2.34 9.55 8.55
N ARG A 45 -3.29 9.63 7.61
CA ARG A 45 -4.43 10.55 7.64
C ARG A 45 -5.33 10.32 8.85
N ASP A 46 -5.54 9.04 9.19
CA ASP A 46 -5.97 8.66 10.51
C ASP A 46 -4.74 8.58 11.41
N ASN A 47 -4.61 9.51 12.37
CA ASN A 47 -3.55 9.59 13.41
C ASN A 47 -3.33 8.29 14.22
N ASN A 48 -4.03 7.20 13.89
CA ASN A 48 -3.99 5.89 14.50
C ASN A 48 -3.10 4.87 13.78
N ILE A 49 -2.49 5.20 12.64
CA ILE A 49 -1.67 4.22 11.92
C ILE A 49 -0.31 4.06 12.60
N ARG A 50 -0.27 3.05 13.49
CA ARG A 50 0.90 2.49 14.18
C ARG A 50 1.76 1.58 13.28
N LEU A 51 1.83 1.82 11.98
CA LEU A 51 2.67 0.99 11.11
C LEU A 51 4.13 1.44 11.27
N ARG A 52 4.92 0.60 11.95
CA ARG A 52 6.38 0.78 12.07
C ARG A 52 7.08 0.57 10.74
N ASP A 53 6.51 -0.29 9.88
CA ASP A 53 7.03 -0.61 8.56
C ASP A 53 5.91 -0.92 7.55
N ILE A 54 6.12 -0.50 6.31
CA ILE A 54 5.32 -0.83 5.14
C ILE A 54 6.08 -1.84 4.30
N LYS A 55 5.39 -2.91 3.90
CA LYS A 55 5.91 -3.97 3.01
C LYS A 55 5.29 -3.82 1.62
N MET A 56 5.85 -4.52 0.62
CA MET A 56 5.28 -4.57 -0.75
C MET A 56 3.78 -4.84 -0.77
N TYR A 57 3.33 -5.79 0.05
CA TYR A 57 1.92 -6.11 0.20
C TYR A 57 1.10 -4.93 0.72
N GLY A 58 1.65 -4.16 1.66
CA GLY A 58 1.02 -2.95 2.18
C GLY A 58 0.86 -1.87 1.11
N VAL A 59 1.88 -1.69 0.26
CA VAL A 59 1.83 -0.78 -0.89
C VAL A 59 0.75 -1.21 -1.88
N LEU A 60 0.74 -2.49 -2.29
CA LEU A 60 -0.28 -2.96 -3.23
C LEU A 60 -1.69 -2.88 -2.63
N ARG A 61 -1.83 -3.20 -1.34
CA ARG A 61 -3.09 -3.07 -0.61
C ARG A 61 -3.57 -1.63 -0.54
N TYR A 62 -2.66 -0.68 -0.35
CA TYR A 62 -2.96 0.74 -0.39
C TYR A 62 -3.58 1.14 -1.73
N LEU A 63 -2.96 0.74 -2.85
CA LEU A 63 -3.48 1.02 -4.20
C LEU A 63 -4.87 0.41 -4.41
N VAL A 64 -5.08 -0.84 -3.98
CA VAL A 64 -6.39 -1.50 -4.07
C VAL A 64 -7.43 -0.80 -3.17
N ASN A 65 -7.07 -0.43 -1.94
CA ASN A 65 -7.96 0.30 -1.04
C ASN A 65 -8.40 1.63 -1.64
N ARG A 66 -7.47 2.38 -2.26
CA ARG A 66 -7.81 3.65 -2.92
C ARG A 66 -8.85 3.48 -4.02
N GLU A 67 -8.74 2.41 -4.82
CA GLU A 67 -9.76 2.09 -5.83
C GLU A 67 -11.10 1.71 -5.20
N VAL A 68 -11.09 0.96 -4.10
CA VAL A 68 -12.32 0.62 -3.34
C VAL A 68 -12.99 1.87 -2.77
N GLU A 69 -12.21 2.83 -2.27
CA GLU A 69 -12.71 4.11 -1.77
C GLU A 69 -13.31 4.98 -2.88
N GLN A 70 -12.68 5.01 -4.06
CA GLN A 70 -13.25 5.69 -5.23
C GLN A 70 -14.58 5.06 -5.70
N MET A 71 -14.79 3.77 -5.43
CA MET A 71 -16.07 3.08 -5.65
C MET A 71 -17.09 3.33 -4.52
N GLY A 72 -16.79 4.18 -3.54
CA GLY A 72 -17.67 4.48 -2.41
C GLY A 72 -17.78 3.36 -1.37
N ASN A 73 -16.91 2.35 -1.42
CA ASN A 73 -17.01 1.11 -0.65
C ASN A 73 -16.08 1.05 0.57
N TYR A 74 -16.08 2.11 1.38
CA TYR A 74 -15.15 2.35 2.51
C TYR A 74 -15.07 1.24 3.58
N ARG A 75 -16.08 0.35 3.70
CA ARG A 75 -16.15 -0.65 4.78
C ARG A 75 -15.59 -2.03 4.41
N ASN A 76 -15.21 -2.26 3.15
CA ASN A 76 -14.90 -3.60 2.64
C ASN A 76 -13.39 -3.92 2.59
N TYR A 77 -12.68 -3.64 3.69
CA TYR A 77 -11.23 -3.88 3.81
C TYR A 77 -10.78 -5.33 3.63
N GLN A 78 -11.64 -6.31 3.98
CA GLN A 78 -11.34 -7.73 3.79
C GLN A 78 -11.26 -8.10 2.30
N ILE A 79 -12.14 -7.53 1.47
CA ILE A 79 -12.16 -7.80 0.03
C ILE A 79 -10.93 -7.20 -0.64
N ALA A 80 -10.54 -5.98 -0.27
CA ALA A 80 -9.29 -5.39 -0.74
C ALA A 80 -8.07 -6.25 -0.38
N SER A 81 -8.02 -6.81 0.83
CA SER A 81 -6.95 -7.72 1.28
C SER A 81 -6.86 -9.01 0.46
N ILE A 82 -8.01 -9.66 0.22
CA ILE A 82 -8.09 -10.87 -0.62
C ILE A 82 -7.67 -10.54 -2.05
N PHE A 83 -8.19 -9.45 -2.60
CA PHE A 83 -7.89 -9.05 -3.98
C PHE A 83 -6.43 -8.65 -4.17
N THR A 84 -5.81 -8.00 -3.17
CA THR A 84 -4.37 -7.71 -3.15
C THR A 84 -3.54 -8.99 -3.24
N ASN A 85 -3.95 -10.05 -2.53
CA ASN A 85 -3.26 -11.34 -2.63
C ASN A 85 -3.36 -11.94 -4.04
N ASP A 86 -4.52 -11.83 -4.68
CA ASP A 86 -4.71 -12.28 -6.07
C ASP A 86 -3.80 -11.49 -7.02
N LEU A 87 -3.74 -10.15 -6.89
CA LEU A 87 -2.86 -9.30 -7.69
C LEU A 87 -1.36 -9.57 -7.43
N MET A 88 -0.95 -9.85 -6.19
CA MET A 88 0.44 -10.12 -5.86
C MET A 88 0.97 -11.42 -6.51
N LYS A 89 0.09 -12.42 -6.70
CA LYS A 89 0.43 -13.68 -7.36
C LYS A 89 0.73 -13.49 -8.85
N ILE A 90 0.00 -12.58 -9.51
CA ILE A 90 0.11 -12.31 -10.94
C ILE A 90 1.07 -11.16 -11.28
N ALA A 91 1.42 -10.32 -10.30
CA ALA A 91 2.38 -9.23 -10.49
C ALA A 91 3.72 -9.78 -10.99
N ASN A 92 4.26 -9.14 -12.04
CA ASN A 92 5.54 -9.51 -12.61
C ASN A 92 6.71 -9.07 -11.69
N ILE A 93 7.93 -9.47 -12.05
CA ILE A 93 9.13 -9.18 -11.24
C ILE A 93 9.39 -7.68 -11.14
N GLN A 94 9.19 -6.94 -12.23
CA GLN A 94 9.44 -5.50 -12.28
C GLN A 94 8.47 -4.72 -11.39
N ASP A 95 7.18 -5.03 -11.44
CA ASP A 95 6.17 -4.41 -10.58
C ASP A 95 6.47 -4.71 -9.11
N LYS A 96 6.86 -5.95 -8.78
CA LYS A 96 7.27 -6.33 -7.41
C LYS A 96 8.47 -5.52 -6.92
N GLN A 97 9.48 -5.31 -7.78
CA GLN A 97 10.62 -4.47 -7.45
C GLN A 97 10.20 -3.02 -7.20
N GLN A 98 9.31 -2.47 -8.01
CA GLN A 98 8.78 -1.11 -7.82
C GLN A 98 7.96 -0.97 -6.53
N TYR A 99 7.12 -1.96 -6.19
CA TYR A 99 6.41 -1.96 -4.91
C TYR A 99 7.38 -2.04 -3.73
N GLN A 100 8.48 -2.77 -3.88
CA GLN A 100 9.51 -2.85 -2.85
C GLN A 100 10.25 -1.53 -2.68
N GLU A 101 10.56 -0.86 -3.78
CA GLU A 101 11.24 0.42 -3.78
C GLU A 101 10.36 1.52 -3.19
N LEU A 102 9.08 1.59 -3.60
CA LEU A 102 8.11 2.50 -3.00
C LEU A 102 7.96 2.26 -1.50
N ALA A 103 7.88 0.99 -1.06
CA ALA A 103 7.83 0.65 0.36
C ALA A 103 9.06 1.20 1.12
N LYS A 104 10.26 1.14 0.53
CA LYS A 104 11.47 1.71 1.12
C LYS A 104 11.36 3.23 1.30
N TYR A 105 10.93 3.96 0.26
CA TYR A 105 10.76 5.41 0.36
C TYR A 105 9.73 5.80 1.43
N VAL A 106 8.58 5.11 1.49
CA VAL A 106 7.57 5.34 2.53
C VAL A 106 8.16 5.09 3.92
N ASN A 107 8.91 4.00 4.12
CA ASN A 107 9.57 3.70 5.39
C ASN A 107 10.63 4.73 5.79
N MET A 108 11.34 5.31 4.82
CA MET A 108 12.27 6.41 5.09
C MET A 108 11.53 7.64 5.63
N ILE A 109 10.35 7.97 5.09
CA ILE A 109 9.52 9.07 5.58
C ILE A 109 9.01 8.78 7.00
N ILE A 110 8.51 7.56 7.25
CA ILE A 110 8.07 7.12 8.59
C ILE A 110 9.21 7.29 9.60
N THR A 111 10.41 6.80 9.27
CA THR A 111 11.57 6.86 10.17
C THR A 111 12.02 8.30 10.44
N ARG A 112 11.96 9.18 9.44
CA ARG A 112 12.31 10.61 9.58
C ARG A 112 11.30 11.36 10.46
N ARG A 113 10.01 11.07 10.35
CA ARG A 113 8.94 11.77 11.09
C ARG A 113 8.65 11.17 12.47
N HIS A 114 8.95 9.89 12.66
CA HIS A 114 8.91 9.20 13.95
C HIS A 114 10.28 8.60 14.26
N PRO A 115 11.31 9.43 14.54
CA PRO A 115 12.57 8.91 15.00
C PRO A 115 12.28 8.09 16.27
N CYS A 116 12.66 6.81 16.26
CA CYS A 116 12.65 6.00 17.49
C CYS A 116 13.29 6.84 18.60
N PRO A 117 12.70 6.89 19.81
CA PRO A 117 13.35 7.55 20.92
C PRO A 117 14.72 6.88 21.05
N ARG A 118 15.78 7.64 20.77
CA ARG A 118 17.15 7.21 21.07
C ARG A 118 17.10 6.77 22.52
N SER A 119 17.42 5.50 22.80
CA SER A 119 17.68 5.06 24.16
C SER A 119 18.61 6.10 24.80
N PRO A 120 18.22 6.72 25.93
CA PRO A 120 19.05 7.72 26.56
C PRO A 120 20.40 7.09 26.87
N GLY A 121 21.45 7.88 26.57
CA GLY A 121 22.81 7.41 26.40
C GLY A 121 23.31 6.49 27.50
N THR A 122 24.13 5.53 27.08
CA THR A 122 25.24 5.04 27.88
C THR A 122 25.98 6.26 28.46
N HIS A 123 25.73 6.55 29.74
CA HIS A 123 26.60 7.39 30.54
C HIS A 123 27.98 6.72 30.53
N ASN A 124 28.92 7.28 29.76
CA ASN A 124 30.32 7.19 30.10
C ASN A 124 30.49 8.08 31.35
N HIS A 125 30.57 7.46 32.52
CA HIS A 125 31.13 8.12 33.69
C HIS A 125 32.65 7.87 33.70
N PRO A 126 33.46 8.90 34.04
CA PRO A 126 34.92 8.82 34.11
C PRO A 126 35.45 7.85 35.17
#